data_AF-A0A4R4LBB6-F1
#
_entry.id   AF-A0A4R4LBB6-F1
#
_cell.length_a   1.000
_cell.length_b   1.000
_cell.length_c   1.000
_cell.angle_alpha   90.00
_cell.angle_beta   90.00
_cell.angle_gamma   90.00
#
_symmetry.space_group_name_H-M   'P 1'
#
loop_
_entity.id
_entity.type
_entity.pdbx_description
1 polymer ?
#
loop_
_entity_poly.entity_id
_entity_poly.type
_entity_poly.pdbx_seq_one_letter_code
_entity_poly.pdbx_strand_id
1 'polypeptide(L)'
;MTLPAPEPVEFPPAEQWPTTTPPDCPTCQRPTEVVFIGPATLADLTEVNAWRCRACRHDWYIPVTHWPVTNGPDCPYCHNPGTCWAAHAPDVPGDLWDCEHGHEFVLTPAGIVITPGNEDLSEWAPVWPRSRRDRRDGDAG
;
A
#
# COMPACT_ATOMS: atom_id res chain seq x y z
N MET A 1 -39.14 -8.91 -8.93
CA MET A 1 -38.34 -8.11 -7.98
C MET A 1 -37.00 -7.89 -8.65
N THR A 2 -36.70 -6.66 -9.05
CA THR A 2 -35.43 -6.31 -9.67
C THR A 2 -34.43 -6.05 -8.55
N LEU A 3 -33.32 -6.78 -8.53
CA LEU A 3 -32.21 -6.50 -7.60
C LEU A 3 -31.68 -5.08 -7.89
N PRO A 4 -31.38 -4.26 -6.87
CA PRO A 4 -30.75 -2.97 -7.10
C PRO A 4 -29.42 -3.21 -7.83
N ALA A 5 -29.12 -2.34 -8.80
CA ALA A 5 -27.81 -2.34 -9.44
C ALA A 5 -26.74 -2.07 -8.37
N PRO A 6 -25.61 -2.78 -8.37
CA PRO A 6 -24.53 -2.49 -7.42
C PRO A 6 -24.10 -1.04 -7.61
N GLU A 7 -24.03 -0.29 -6.51
CA GLU A 7 -23.50 1.07 -6.54
C GLU A 7 -22.07 1.03 -7.09
N PRO A 8 -21.68 1.97 -7.97
CA PRO A 8 -20.34 2.01 -8.51
C PRO A 8 -19.34 2.14 -7.35
N VAL A 9 -18.42 1.19 -7.26
CA VAL A 9 -17.33 1.27 -6.30
C VAL A 9 -16.45 2.44 -6.70
N GLU A 10 -16.35 3.45 -5.83
CA GLU A 10 -15.43 4.57 -6.01
C GLU A 10 -14.01 4.10 -5.71
N PHE A 11 -13.37 3.50 -6.72
CA PHE A 11 -11.94 3.28 -6.70
C PHE A 11 -11.19 4.61 -6.84
N PRO A 12 -9.94 4.70 -6.34
CA PRO A 12 -9.08 5.84 -6.64
C PRO A 12 -8.88 5.99 -8.16
N PRO A 13 -8.51 7.18 -8.67
CA PRO A 13 -8.13 7.36 -10.07
C PRO A 13 -7.05 6.36 -10.50
N ALA A 14 -7.11 5.85 -11.73
CA ALA A 14 -6.21 4.81 -12.21
C ALA A 14 -4.72 5.20 -12.15
N GLU A 15 -4.42 6.49 -12.24
CA GLU A 15 -3.07 7.05 -12.13
C GLU A 15 -2.48 6.88 -10.72
N GLN A 16 -3.32 6.64 -9.72
CA GLN A 16 -2.91 6.44 -8.34
C GLN A 16 -2.69 4.96 -8.02
N TRP A 17 -3.28 4.03 -8.77
CA TRP A 17 -3.20 2.57 -8.50
C TRP A 17 -1.75 2.11 -8.36
N PRO A 18 -1.47 1.02 -7.61
CA PRO A 18 -0.10 0.58 -7.41
C PRO A 18 0.45 0.14 -8.78
N THR A 19 1.31 0.98 -9.34
CA THR A 19 1.91 0.70 -10.64
C THR A 19 3.03 -0.32 -10.44
N THR A 20 2.98 -1.41 -11.21
CA THR A 20 4.12 -2.34 -11.34
C THR A 20 5.32 -1.69 -12.06
N THR A 21 5.11 -0.49 -12.60
CA THR A 21 6.13 0.31 -13.27
C THR A 21 6.54 1.48 -12.36
N PRO A 22 7.85 1.70 -12.14
CA PRO A 22 8.31 2.84 -11.36
C PRO A 22 8.01 4.18 -12.07
N PRO A 23 7.88 5.29 -11.32
CA PRO A 23 7.66 6.62 -11.89
C PRO A 23 8.90 7.11 -12.65
N ASP A 24 8.71 8.06 -13.55
CA ASP A 24 9.81 8.73 -14.24
C ASP A 24 10.67 9.55 -13.27
N CYS A 25 11.99 9.53 -13.47
CA CYS A 25 12.89 10.41 -12.75
C CYS A 25 12.62 11.88 -13.13
N PRO A 26 12.33 12.78 -12.18
CA PRO A 26 11.99 14.18 -12.48
C PRO A 26 13.17 14.98 -13.05
N THR A 27 14.41 14.51 -12.87
CA THR A 27 15.61 15.20 -13.34
C THR A 27 16.02 14.80 -14.76
N CYS A 28 16.00 13.50 -15.08
CA CYS A 28 16.53 13.00 -16.36
C CYS A 28 15.49 12.28 -17.22
N GLN A 29 14.25 12.11 -16.74
CA GLN A 29 13.12 11.50 -17.45
C GLN A 29 13.43 10.11 -18.04
N ARG A 30 14.28 9.33 -17.36
CA ARG A 30 14.62 7.96 -17.76
C ARG A 30 13.91 6.97 -16.82
N PRO A 31 12.89 6.23 -17.28
CA PRO A 31 12.10 5.33 -16.43
C PRO A 31 12.86 4.08 -16.00
N THR A 32 13.75 3.54 -16.84
CA THR A 32 14.34 2.20 -16.65
C THR A 32 15.38 2.11 -15.53
N GLU A 33 15.73 3.23 -14.91
CA GLU A 33 16.79 3.31 -13.91
C GLU A 33 16.26 3.77 -12.54
N VAL A 34 14.93 3.79 -12.37
CA VAL A 34 14.29 4.22 -11.13
C VAL A 34 14.01 3.01 -10.26
N VAL A 35 14.41 3.10 -8.99
CA VAL A 35 14.14 2.07 -7.99
C VAL A 35 13.43 2.65 -6.78
N PHE A 36 12.48 1.89 -6.25
CA PHE A 36 11.90 2.14 -4.95
C PHE A 36 12.96 1.85 -3.87
N ILE A 37 13.09 2.75 -2.90
CA ILE A 37 14.04 2.59 -1.79
C ILE A 37 13.29 2.14 -0.53
N GLY A 38 12.02 2.49 -0.41
CA GLY A 38 11.17 2.16 0.73
C GLY A 38 10.25 3.30 1.15
N PRO A 39 9.32 3.03 2.07
CA PRO A 39 8.52 4.06 2.71
C PRO A 39 9.39 4.91 3.65
N ALA A 40 9.02 6.18 3.82
CA ALA A 40 9.63 7.10 4.76
C ALA A 40 8.59 8.08 5.33
N THR A 41 8.93 8.72 6.44
CA THR A 41 8.13 9.80 7.03
C THR A 41 8.99 11.06 7.07
N LEU A 42 8.50 12.15 6.49
CA LEU A 42 9.16 13.45 6.51
C LEU A 42 9.02 14.13 7.88
N ALA A 43 9.75 15.22 8.09
CA ALA A 43 9.75 15.95 9.37
C ALA A 43 8.38 16.53 9.76
N ASP A 44 7.51 16.77 8.77
CA ASP A 44 6.14 17.24 8.94
C ASP A 44 5.12 16.10 9.12
N LEU A 45 5.61 14.87 9.32
CA LEU A 45 4.82 13.65 9.46
C LEU A 45 4.14 13.18 8.17
N THR A 46 4.47 13.76 7.01
CA THR A 46 3.99 13.26 5.73
C THR A 46 4.60 11.90 5.42
N GLU A 47 3.76 10.90 5.18
CA GLU A 47 4.16 9.59 4.68
C GLU A 47 4.47 9.68 3.18
N VAL A 48 5.63 9.17 2.80
CA VAL A 48 6.13 9.24 1.42
C VAL A 48 6.76 7.92 0.99
N ASN A 49 6.72 7.68 -0.30
CA ASN A 49 7.52 6.66 -0.97
C ASN A 49 8.82 7.28 -1.47
N ALA A 50 9.96 6.74 -1.04
CA ALA A 50 11.28 7.18 -1.46
C ALA A 50 11.75 6.43 -2.71
N TRP A 51 12.27 7.18 -3.68
CA TRP A 51 12.72 6.68 -4.98
C TRP A 51 14.12 7.19 -5.29
N ARG A 52 14.91 6.38 -6.01
CA ARG A 52 16.24 6.74 -6.48
C ARG A 52 16.40 6.44 -7.95
N CYS A 53 16.92 7.39 -8.71
CA CYS A 53 17.39 7.15 -10.06
C CYS A 53 18.84 6.68 -10.02
N ARG A 54 19.13 5.51 -10.56
CA ARG A 54 20.49 4.96 -10.67
C ARG A 54 21.35 5.70 -11.68
N ALA A 55 20.74 6.27 -12.73
CA ALA A 55 21.45 6.99 -13.79
C ALA A 55 22.02 8.34 -13.33
N CYS A 56 21.21 9.17 -12.67
CA CYS A 56 21.62 10.51 -12.23
C CYS A 56 21.82 10.64 -10.70
N ARG A 57 21.54 9.57 -9.94
CA ARG A 57 21.67 9.50 -8.48
C ARG A 57 20.77 10.49 -7.72
N HIS A 58 19.73 11.01 -8.39
CA HIS A 58 18.73 11.85 -7.75
C HIS A 58 17.76 11.00 -6.94
N ASP A 59 17.51 11.44 -5.71
CA ASP A 59 16.51 10.88 -4.81
C ASP A 59 15.32 11.83 -4.74
N TRP A 60 14.11 11.28 -4.78
CA TRP A 60 12.89 12.06 -4.60
C TRP A 60 11.83 11.26 -3.85
N TYR A 61 10.77 11.96 -3.46
CA TYR A 61 9.70 11.44 -2.64
C TYR A 61 8.36 11.68 -3.33
N ILE A 62 7.48 10.69 -3.27
CA ILE A 62 6.09 10.81 -3.72
C ILE A 62 5.20 10.61 -2.49
N PRO A 63 4.33 11.58 -2.13
CA PRO A 63 3.41 11.42 -1.01
C PRO A 63 2.53 10.18 -1.15
N VAL A 64 2.37 9.45 -0.05
CA VAL A 64 1.35 8.40 0.05
C VAL A 64 -0.01 9.11 0.14
N THR A 65 -0.95 8.67 -0.69
CA THR A 65 -2.32 9.16 -0.66
C THR A 65 -3.23 8.04 -0.21
N HIS A 66 -4.09 8.32 0.78
CA HIS A 66 -5.06 7.37 1.30
C HIS A 66 -6.43 7.68 0.72
N TRP A 67 -7.06 6.68 0.12
CA TRP A 67 -8.37 6.82 -0.51
C TRP A 67 -9.40 5.98 0.23
N PRO A 68 -10.36 6.61 0.94
CA PRO A 68 -11.48 5.88 1.51
C PRO A 68 -12.27 5.19 0.39
N VAL A 69 -12.45 3.87 0.47
CA VAL A 69 -13.24 3.11 -0.51
C VAL A 69 -14.50 2.61 0.16
N THR A 70 -15.67 3.09 -0.28
CA THR A 70 -16.98 2.81 0.33
C THR A 70 -17.35 1.32 0.35
N ASN A 71 -16.78 0.52 -0.56
CA ASN A 71 -16.91 -0.94 -0.62
C ASN A 71 -15.52 -1.62 -0.60
N GLY A 72 -14.60 -1.09 0.21
CA GLY A 72 -13.30 -1.70 0.48
C GLY A 72 -13.41 -2.99 1.30
N PRO A 73 -12.31 -3.76 1.42
CA PRO A 73 -12.24 -4.90 2.32
C PRO A 73 -12.33 -4.47 3.77
N ASP A 74 -13.08 -5.20 4.60
CA ASP A 74 -13.04 -4.96 6.05
C ASP A 74 -11.62 -5.18 6.59
N CYS A 75 -11.20 -4.35 7.56
CA CYS A 75 -9.92 -4.55 8.22
C CYS A 75 -9.86 -5.96 8.83
N PRO A 76 -8.84 -6.79 8.53
CA PRO A 76 -8.77 -8.17 9.00
C PRO A 76 -8.56 -8.28 10.53
N TYR A 77 -8.15 -7.19 11.18
CA TYR A 77 -7.86 -7.15 12.61
C TYR A 77 -9.06 -6.72 13.45
N CYS A 78 -9.73 -5.64 13.04
CA CYS A 78 -10.82 -5.04 13.83
C CYS A 78 -12.18 -5.10 13.13
N HIS A 79 -12.26 -5.67 11.93
CA HIS A 79 -13.47 -5.80 11.12
C HIS A 79 -14.18 -4.45 10.86
N ASN A 80 -13.41 -3.37 10.87
CA ASN A 80 -13.90 -2.05 10.55
C ASN A 80 -14.02 -1.91 9.02
N PRO A 81 -15.18 -1.51 8.48
CA PRO A 81 -15.37 -1.30 7.04
C PRO A 81 -14.75 0.00 6.51
N GLY A 82 -14.35 0.91 7.40
CA GLY A 82 -13.68 2.18 7.11
C GLY A 82 -12.21 1.99 6.78
N THR A 83 -11.93 1.27 5.70
CA THR A 83 -10.57 1.08 5.19
C THR A 83 -10.26 2.04 4.05
N CYS A 84 -9.02 2.49 4.02
CA CYS A 84 -8.48 3.29 2.93
C CYS A 84 -7.53 2.42 2.10
N TRP A 85 -7.57 2.62 0.79
CA TRP A 85 -6.55 2.15 -0.12
C TRP A 85 -5.37 3.14 -0.08
N ALA A 86 -4.15 2.66 0.12
CA ALA A 86 -2.96 3.50 0.26
C ALA A 86 -2.08 3.43 -1.00
N ALA A 87 -1.76 4.60 -1.55
CA ALA A 87 -1.06 4.69 -2.82
C ALA A 87 0.41 4.31 -2.75
N HIS A 88 0.78 3.43 -3.69
CA HIS A 88 2.14 3.04 -4.06
C HIS A 88 2.92 2.26 -2.99
N ALA A 89 3.10 0.97 -3.24
CA ALA A 89 4.19 0.16 -2.72
C ALA A 89 4.54 -0.85 -3.83
N PRO A 90 5.35 -0.47 -4.84
CA PRO A 90 5.54 -1.29 -6.05
C PRO A 90 6.21 -2.65 -5.77
N ASP A 91 6.92 -2.76 -4.64
CA ASP A 91 7.53 -4.01 -4.19
C ASP A 91 6.50 -4.96 -3.56
N VAL A 92 5.25 -4.52 -3.42
CA VAL A 92 4.14 -5.31 -2.91
C VAL A 92 3.28 -5.77 -4.08
N PRO A 93 3.14 -7.07 -4.34
CA PRO A 93 2.32 -7.60 -5.44
C PRO A 93 0.81 -7.57 -5.13
N GLY A 94 0.34 -6.48 -4.51
CA GLY A 94 -1.04 -6.28 -4.10
C GLY A 94 -1.31 -4.86 -3.66
N ASP A 95 -2.59 -4.57 -3.42
CA ASP A 95 -3.05 -3.28 -2.95
C ASP A 95 -2.76 -3.13 -1.46
N LEU A 96 -2.09 -2.06 -1.07
CA LEU A 96 -1.90 -1.71 0.33
C LEU A 96 -3.18 -1.05 0.86
N TRP A 97 -3.64 -1.49 2.02
CA TRP A 97 -4.80 -0.96 2.72
C TRP A 97 -4.45 -0.62 4.16
N ASP A 98 -5.11 0.41 4.68
CA ASP A 98 -5.06 0.79 6.08
C ASP A 98 -6.48 1.02 6.64
N CYS A 99 -6.59 1.15 7.96
CA CYS A 99 -7.83 1.56 8.61
C CYS A 99 -7.55 2.68 9.61
N GLU A 100 -8.61 3.34 10.09
CA GLU A 100 -8.51 4.45 11.06
C GLU A 100 -7.80 4.09 12.38
N HIS A 101 -7.66 2.80 12.69
CA HIS A 101 -6.93 2.30 13.86
C HIS A 101 -5.43 2.09 13.60
N GLY A 102 -4.96 2.36 12.37
CA GLY A 102 -3.56 2.22 11.97
C GLY A 102 -3.12 0.80 11.59
N HIS A 103 -4.04 -0.15 11.47
CA HIS A 103 -3.71 -1.48 10.96
C HIS A 103 -3.52 -1.44 9.45
N GLU A 104 -2.43 -2.03 8.97
CA GLU A 104 -2.12 -2.18 7.55
C GLU A 104 -2.25 -3.64 7.11
N PHE A 105 -2.67 -3.85 5.87
CA PHE A 105 -2.73 -5.16 5.24
C PHE A 105 -2.65 -5.01 3.72
N VAL A 106 -2.36 -6.11 3.04
CA VAL A 106 -2.29 -6.17 1.58
C VAL A 106 -3.37 -7.08 1.06
N LEU A 107 -4.12 -6.60 0.06
CA LEU A 107 -5.06 -7.40 -0.71
C LEU A 107 -4.44 -7.73 -2.07
N THR A 108 -4.14 -9.00 -2.29
CA THR A 108 -3.62 -9.45 -3.58
C THR A 108 -4.72 -9.54 -4.65
N PRO A 109 -4.37 -9.52 -5.95
CA PRO A 109 -5.34 -9.77 -7.03
C PRO A 109 -6.05 -11.12 -6.95
N ALA A 110 -5.47 -12.09 -6.24
CA ALA A 110 -6.08 -13.40 -5.98
C ALA A 110 -7.10 -13.39 -4.83
N GLY A 111 -7.33 -12.25 -4.18
CA GLY A 111 -8.23 -12.11 -3.03
C GLY A 111 -7.62 -12.57 -1.70
N ILE A 112 -6.31 -12.83 -1.66
CA ILE A 112 -5.59 -13.20 -0.43
C ILE A 112 -5.26 -11.93 0.36
N VAL A 113 -5.56 -11.95 1.66
CA VAL A 113 -5.21 -10.90 2.62
C VAL A 113 -3.91 -11.26 3.34
N ILE A 114 -2.91 -10.39 3.23
CA ILE A 114 -1.62 -10.51 3.91
C ILE A 114 -1.55 -9.44 4.99
N THR A 115 -1.23 -9.84 6.20
CA THR A 115 -1.12 -9.00 7.39
C THR A 115 0.29 -9.10 7.97
N PRO A 116 0.76 -8.09 8.72
CA PRO A 116 1.85 -8.28 9.67
C PRO A 116 1.71 -9.62 10.43
N GLY A 117 2.75 -10.45 10.41
CA GLY A 117 2.75 -11.75 11.11
C GLY A 117 2.25 -12.98 10.33
N ASN A 118 1.58 -12.82 9.17
CA ASN A 118 1.30 -13.94 8.25
C ASN A 118 2.10 -13.85 6.92
N GLU A 119 3.14 -13.02 6.94
CA GLU A 119 4.08 -12.76 5.84
C GLU A 119 4.63 -14.06 5.23
N ASP A 120 4.84 -15.08 6.06
CA ASP A 120 5.42 -16.39 5.72
C ASP A 120 4.60 -17.21 4.71
N LEU A 121 3.35 -16.80 4.44
CA LEU A 121 2.49 -17.45 3.46
C LEU A 121 2.93 -17.19 2.01
N SER A 122 3.91 -16.31 1.77
CA SER A 122 4.41 -15.98 0.43
C SER A 122 5.82 -15.40 0.46
N GLU A 123 6.73 -15.88 -0.41
CA GLU A 123 8.11 -15.37 -0.53
C GLU A 123 8.19 -13.90 -0.95
N TRP A 124 7.09 -13.34 -1.45
CA TRP A 124 6.92 -11.97 -1.94
C TRP A 124 6.08 -11.09 -1.00
N ALA A 125 5.77 -11.52 0.22
CA ALA A 125 5.03 -10.70 1.16
C ALA A 125 5.84 -9.44 1.54
N PRO A 126 5.18 -8.28 1.76
CA PRO A 126 5.84 -7.10 2.28
C PRO A 126 6.53 -7.40 3.62
N VAL A 127 7.77 -6.95 3.77
CA VAL A 127 8.45 -6.97 5.07
C VAL A 127 7.98 -5.76 5.88
N TRP A 128 7.09 -5.99 6.83
CA TRP A 128 6.58 -4.93 7.68
C TRP A 128 7.66 -4.46 8.68
N PRO A 129 7.82 -3.14 8.90
CA PRO A 129 8.69 -2.65 9.96
C PRO A 129 8.21 -3.20 11.32
N ARG A 130 9.15 -3.61 12.19
CA ARG A 130 8.81 -4.17 13.52
C ARG A 130 7.93 -3.25 14.38
N SER A 131 7.96 -1.94 14.13
CA SER A 131 7.12 -0.95 14.81
C SER A 131 5.64 -1.00 14.41
N ARG A 132 5.29 -1.68 13.31
CA ARG A 132 3.92 -1.82 12.79
C ARG A 132 3.31 -3.21 13.03
N ARG A 133 4.05 -4.12 13.69
CA ARG A 133 3.45 -5.35 14.22
C ARG A 133 2.66 -4.99 15.47
N ASP A 134 1.38 -5.38 15.51
CA ASP A 134 0.63 -5.25 16.75
C ASP A 134 1.28 -6.19 17.77
N ARG A 135 1.33 -5.77 19.03
CA ARG A 135 1.86 -6.56 20.13
C ARG A 135 1.04 -7.85 20.36
N ARG A 136 -0.15 -7.93 19.74
CA ARG A 136 -1.07 -9.07 19.77
C ARG A 136 -0.78 -10.11 18.67
N ASP A 137 0.12 -9.86 17.73
CA ASP A 137 0.44 -10.76 16.61
C ASP A 137 1.28 -11.99 17.03
N GLY A 138 1.15 -12.47 18.26
CA GLY A 138 2.04 -13.51 18.78
C GLY A 138 1.64 -14.18 20.10
N ASP A 139 0.36 -14.24 20.46
CA ASP A 139 -0.08 -15.15 21.53
C ASP A 139 -1.24 -16.02 21.03
N ALA A 140 -0.89 -17.04 20.25
CA ALA A 140 -1.65 -18.28 20.29
C ALA A 140 -1.27 -19.00 21.59
N GLY A 141 -2.01 -18.69 22.66
CA GLY A 141 -2.08 -19.52 23.87
C GLY A 141 -2.87 -20.79 23.63
#